data_AF-A0AAV3W9E4-F1
#
_entry.id   AF-A0AAV3W9E4-F1
#
_cell.length_a   1.000
_cell.length_b   1.000
_cell.length_c   1.000
_cell.angle_alpha   90.00
_cell.angle_beta   90.00
_cell.angle_gamma   90.00
#
_symmetry.space_group_name_H-M   'P 1'
#
loop_
_entity.id
_entity.type
_entity.pdbx_description
1 polymer ?
#
loop_
_entity_poly.entity_id
_entity_poly.type
_entity_poly.pdbx_seq_one_letter_code
_entity_poly.pdbx_strand_id
1 'polypeptide(L)'
;MSNELTNFENQYMPTMANYALLDQQLKQAKAKHDEMKGKLETAMEEYGIKSIDNDYLKITRVEASESTSVDLKAMQKAEPVEYAELLEDYPKVTKRKASIRITVKNNV
;
A
#
# COMPACT_ATOMS: atom_id res chain seq x y z
N MET A 1 -35.78 -6.98 -14.66
CA MET A 1 -34.74 -6.53 -13.70
C MET A 1 -33.47 -6.07 -14.43
N SER A 2 -33.59 -5.36 -15.56
CA SER A 2 -32.45 -4.91 -16.38
C SER A 2 -32.27 -3.37 -16.37
N ASN A 3 -33.24 -2.63 -15.83
CA ASN A 3 -33.23 -1.16 -15.89
C ASN A 3 -32.38 -0.53 -14.78
N GLU A 4 -32.39 -1.08 -13.57
CA GLU A 4 -31.69 -0.46 -12.42
C GLU A 4 -30.17 -0.55 -12.54
N LEU A 5 -29.64 -1.71 -12.96
CA LEU A 5 -28.20 -1.88 -13.20
C LEU A 5 -27.73 -1.00 -14.36
N THR A 6 -28.48 -0.98 -15.47
CA THR A 6 -28.15 -0.15 -16.63
C THR A 6 -28.20 1.35 -16.29
N ASN A 7 -29.18 1.77 -15.47
CA ASN A 7 -29.26 3.16 -15.01
C ASN A 7 -28.09 3.51 -14.08
N PHE A 8 -27.71 2.60 -13.17
CA PHE A 8 -26.53 2.77 -12.31
C PHE A 8 -25.25 2.86 -13.15
N GLU A 9 -25.04 1.93 -14.08
CA GLU A 9 -23.88 1.95 -14.97
C GLU A 9 -23.81 3.26 -15.75
N ASN A 10 -24.89 3.68 -16.40
CA ASN A 10 -24.89 4.95 -17.15
C ASN A 10 -24.65 6.17 -16.27
N GLN A 11 -25.21 6.20 -15.06
CA GLN A 11 -25.05 7.32 -14.14
C GLN A 11 -23.61 7.40 -13.59
N TYR A 12 -22.97 6.26 -13.32
CA TYR A 12 -21.66 6.21 -12.68
C TYR A 12 -20.50 5.87 -13.64
N MET A 13 -20.77 5.61 -14.92
CA MET A 13 -19.77 5.37 -15.95
C MET A 13 -18.72 6.49 -16.05
N PRO A 14 -19.07 7.79 -15.98
CA PRO A 14 -18.08 8.86 -15.93
C PRO A 14 -17.20 8.77 -14.67
N THR A 15 -17.76 8.37 -13.53
CA THR A 15 -17.02 8.19 -12.27
C THR A 15 -16.06 7.01 -12.36
N MET A 16 -16.50 5.89 -12.97
CA MET A 16 -15.64 4.71 -13.19
C MET A 16 -14.50 5.01 -14.18
N ALA A 17 -14.78 5.75 -15.25
CA ALA A 17 -13.75 6.18 -16.21
C ALA A 17 -12.72 7.11 -15.56
N ASN A 18 -13.17 8.10 -14.77
CA ASN A 18 -12.29 8.98 -14.03
C ASN A 18 -11.45 8.22 -12.99
N TYR A 19 -12.04 7.23 -12.31
CA TYR A 19 -11.31 6.38 -11.38
C TYR A 19 -10.17 5.62 -12.08
N ALA A 20 -10.43 5.02 -13.24
CA ALA A 20 -9.42 4.30 -14.00
C ALA A 20 -8.28 5.21 -14.47
N LEU A 21 -8.61 6.42 -14.95
CA LEU A 21 -7.61 7.42 -15.32
C LEU A 21 -6.75 7.86 -14.13
N LEU A 22 -7.39 8.11 -12.98
CA LEU A 22 -6.69 8.52 -11.76
C LEU A 22 -5.78 7.40 -11.24
N ASP A 23 -6.21 6.13 -11.30
CA ASP A 23 -5.40 4.97 -10.92
C ASP A 23 -4.13 4.87 -11.80
N GLN A 24 -4.26 5.11 -13.11
CA GLN A 24 -3.12 5.15 -14.02
C GLN A 24 -2.16 6.31 -13.69
N GLN A 25 -2.69 7.51 -13.44
CA GLN A 25 -1.88 8.66 -13.04
C GLN A 25 -1.15 8.40 -11.72
N LEU A 26 -1.81 7.75 -10.75
CA LEU A 26 -1.23 7.41 -9.46
C LEU A 26 -0.08 6.41 -9.62
N LYS A 27 -0.24 5.39 -10.48
CA LYS A 27 0.83 4.45 -10.83
C LYS A 27 2.04 5.17 -11.46
N GLN A 28 1.80 6.08 -12.40
CA GLN A 28 2.87 6.85 -13.04
C GLN A 28 3.55 7.81 -12.06
N ALA A 29 2.78 8.50 -11.21
CA ALA A 29 3.32 9.40 -10.20
C ALA A 29 4.15 8.64 -9.16
N LYS A 30 3.68 7.46 -8.73
CA LYS A 30 4.42 6.58 -7.83
C LYS A 30 5.73 6.10 -8.45
N ALA A 31 5.71 5.66 -9.71
CA ALA A 31 6.92 5.25 -10.41
C ALA A 31 7.96 6.40 -10.48
N LYS A 32 7.52 7.62 -10.84
CA LYS A 32 8.39 8.80 -10.86
C LYS A 32 8.91 9.17 -9.47
N HIS A 33 8.07 9.08 -8.45
CA HIS A 33 8.45 9.32 -7.07
C HIS A 33 9.55 8.34 -6.63
N ASP A 34 9.37 7.05 -6.90
CA ASP A 34 10.32 6.00 -6.52
C ASP A 34 11.62 6.12 -7.32
N GLU A 35 11.57 6.50 -8.59
CA GLU A 35 12.76 6.80 -9.41
C GLU A 35 13.55 8.00 -8.84
N MET A 36 12.87 9.09 -8.49
CA MET A 36 13.50 10.27 -7.89
C MET A 36 14.10 9.96 -6.52
N LYS A 37 13.40 9.17 -5.70
CA LYS A 37 13.91 8.69 -4.42
C LYS A 37 15.16 7.84 -4.60
N GLY A 38 15.15 6.88 -5.53
CA GLY A 38 16.33 6.06 -5.83
C GLY A 38 17.52 6.89 -6.30
N LYS A 39 17.30 7.88 -7.18
CA LYS A 39 18.35 8.82 -7.61
C LYS A 39 18.94 9.61 -6.43
N LEU A 40 18.10 10.06 -5.49
CA LEU A 40 18.54 10.77 -4.30
C LEU A 40 19.30 9.84 -3.34
N GLU A 41 18.85 8.60 -3.16
CA GLU A 41 19.57 7.60 -2.35
C GLU A 41 20.95 7.29 -2.93
N THR A 42 21.05 7.04 -4.24
CA THR A 42 22.34 6.79 -4.92
C THR A 42 23.26 8.02 -4.83
N ALA A 43 22.73 9.23 -5.03
CA ALA A 43 23.54 10.45 -4.87
C ALA A 43 24.01 10.62 -3.41
N MET A 44 23.14 10.40 -2.42
CA MET A 44 23.54 10.47 -1.01
C MET A 44 24.60 9.41 -0.65
N GLU A 45 24.59 8.25 -1.31
CA GLU A 45 25.63 7.23 -1.19
C GLU A 45 26.96 7.67 -1.81
N GLU A 46 26.94 8.15 -3.05
CA GLU A 46 28.14 8.62 -3.77
C GLU A 46 28.84 9.79 -3.06
N TYR A 47 28.06 10.73 -2.52
CA TYR A 47 28.59 11.90 -1.80
C TYR A 47 28.79 11.66 -0.30
N GLY A 48 28.43 10.48 0.24
CA GLY A 48 28.58 10.14 1.66
C GLY A 48 27.76 11.01 2.61
N ILE A 49 26.65 11.59 2.14
CA ILE A 49 25.87 12.57 2.90
C ILE A 49 24.86 11.83 3.80
N LYS A 50 24.99 11.99 5.12
CA LYS A 50 24.10 11.37 6.11
C LYS A 50 22.76 12.11 6.25
N SER A 51 22.78 13.42 6.05
CA SER A 51 21.58 14.26 6.12
C SER A 51 21.74 15.48 5.23
N ILE A 52 20.71 15.78 4.43
CA ILE A 52 20.57 17.04 3.68
C ILE A 52 19.36 17.75 4.26
N ASP A 53 19.54 19.02 4.61
CA ASP A 53 18.44 19.92 4.98
C ASP A 53 18.48 21.07 3.97
N ASN A 54 17.45 21.16 3.12
CA ASN A 54 17.29 22.25 2.17
C ASN A 54 15.87 22.82 2.26
N ASP A 55 15.63 23.96 1.62
CA ASP A 55 14.34 24.68 1.70
C ASP A 55 13.13 23.87 1.21
N TYR A 56 13.36 22.73 0.55
CA TYR A 56 12.30 21.89 -0.01
C TYR A 56 12.10 20.59 0.79
N LEU A 57 13.16 19.97 1.31
CA LEU A 57 13.18 18.63 1.88
C LEU A 57 14.32 18.44 2.88
N LYS A 58 13.99 17.81 4.02
CA LYS A 58 14.95 17.24 4.95
C LYS A 58 15.07 15.74 4.71
N ILE A 59 16.19 15.29 4.17
CA ILE A 59 16.44 13.87 3.88
C ILE A 59 17.49 13.36 4.87
N THR A 60 17.12 12.37 5.69
CA THR A 60 18.04 11.70 6.62
C THR A 60 18.16 10.25 6.20
N ARG A 61 19.39 9.79 5.93
CA ARG A 61 19.66 8.38 5.63
C ARG A 61 19.63 7.61 6.94
N VAL A 62 18.65 6.72 7.10
CA VAL A 62 18.61 5.74 8.19
C VAL A 62 19.22 4.45 7.67
N GLU A 63 20.25 3.96 8.34
CA GLU A 63 20.88 2.69 7.99
C GLU A 63 19.88 1.54 8.10
N ALA A 64 20.07 0.49 7.28
CA ALA A 64 19.24 -0.69 7.32
C ALA A 64 19.27 -1.27 8.74
N SER A 65 18.10 -1.29 9.40
CA SER A 65 17.92 -1.92 10.69
C SER A 65 17.02 -3.13 10.52
N GLU A 66 17.43 -4.24 11.11
CA GLU A 66 16.62 -5.45 11.14
C GLU A 66 15.72 -5.39 12.37
N SER A 67 14.41 -5.40 12.14
CA SER A 67 13.41 -5.52 13.21
C SER A 67 12.96 -6.97 13.28
N THR A 68 13.29 -7.66 14.38
CA THR A 68 12.79 -9.01 14.62
C THR A 68 11.35 -8.96 15.13
N SER A 69 10.42 -9.55 14.40
CA SER A 69 9.01 -9.70 14.79
C SER A 69 8.56 -11.14 14.67
N VAL A 70 7.60 -11.55 15.50
CA VAL A 70 7.02 -12.91 15.46
C VAL A 70 6.19 -13.09 14.18
N ASP A 71 6.51 -14.11 13.39
CA ASP A 71 5.69 -14.52 12.25
C ASP A 71 4.53 -15.40 12.72
N LEU A 72 3.39 -14.76 12.99
CA LEU A 72 2.16 -15.42 13.42
C LEU A 72 1.61 -16.42 12.39
N LYS A 73 1.92 -16.26 11.09
CA LYS A 73 1.45 -17.22 10.06
C LYS A 73 2.28 -18.50 10.10
N ALA A 74 3.58 -18.37 10.29
CA ALA A 74 4.46 -19.52 10.48
C ALA A 74 4.09 -20.27 11.78
N MET A 75 3.85 -19.53 12.87
CA MET A 75 3.40 -20.08 14.15
C MET A 75 2.06 -20.82 14.03
N GLN A 76 1.06 -20.22 13.36
CA GLN A 76 -0.23 -20.88 13.11
C GLN A 76 -0.09 -22.22 12.34
N LYS A 77 0.88 -22.30 11.40
CA LYS A 77 1.10 -23.51 10.60
C LYS A 77 1.87 -24.59 11.36
N ALA A 78 2.85 -24.20 12.17
CA ALA A 78 3.68 -25.12 12.95
C ALA A 78 2.96 -25.59 14.21
N GLU A 79 2.32 -24.66 14.93
CA GLU A 79 1.74 -24.84 16.27
C GLU A 79 0.33 -24.23 16.31
N PRO A 80 -0.65 -24.89 15.67
CA PRO A 80 -2.02 -24.38 15.61
C PRO A 80 -2.71 -24.36 16.97
N VAL A 81 -2.28 -25.19 17.92
CA VAL A 81 -2.83 -25.25 19.29
C VAL A 81 -2.43 -24.00 20.08
N GLU A 82 -1.13 -23.68 20.14
CA GLU A 82 -0.65 -22.47 20.84
C GLU A 82 -1.19 -21.19 20.19
N TYR A 83 -1.34 -21.17 18.86
CA TYR A 83 -1.99 -20.04 18.18
C TYR A 83 -3.46 -19.86 18.60
N ALA A 84 -4.19 -20.95 18.82
CA ALA A 84 -5.57 -20.90 19.29
C ALA A 84 -5.66 -20.43 20.74
N GLU A 85 -4.78 -20.90 21.61
CA GLU A 85 -4.67 -20.45 23.01
C GLU A 85 -4.34 -18.95 23.08
N LEU A 86 -3.40 -18.47 22.26
CA LEU A 86 -3.03 -17.05 22.20
C LEU A 86 -4.20 -16.15 21.75
N LEU A 87 -5.06 -16.65 20.86
CA LEU A 87 -6.26 -15.95 20.43
C LEU A 87 -7.36 -15.93 21.49
N GLU A 88 -7.44 -16.95 22.34
CA GLU A 88 -8.37 -17.03 23.46
C GLU A 88 -7.97 -16.07 24.59
N ASP A 89 -6.67 -16.04 24.93
CA ASP A 89 -6.13 -15.19 26.00
C ASP A 89 -6.02 -13.72 25.59
N TYR A 90 -5.70 -13.44 24.32
CA TYR A 90 -5.47 -12.08 23.82
C TYR A 90 -6.30 -11.74 22.56
N PRO A 91 -7.65 -11.80 22.63
CA PRO A 91 -8.49 -11.58 21.47
C PRO A 91 -8.49 -10.11 21.06
N LYS A 92 -7.87 -9.80 19.91
CA LYS A 92 -7.98 -8.48 19.28
C LYS A 92 -9.09 -8.46 18.23
N VAL A 93 -10.28 -8.00 18.61
CA VAL A 93 -11.39 -7.82 17.67
C VAL A 93 -11.26 -6.51 16.91
N THR A 94 -10.85 -6.59 15.64
CA THR A 94 -10.80 -5.42 14.75
C THR A 94 -12.08 -5.35 13.92
N LYS A 95 -12.96 -4.39 14.22
CA LYS A 95 -14.18 -4.14 13.43
C LYS A 95 -13.79 -3.49 12.09
N ARG A 96 -13.96 -4.22 10.99
CA ARG A 96 -13.74 -3.69 9.63
C ARG A 96 -15.08 -3.17 9.08
N LYS A 97 -15.07 -1.96 8.52
CA LYS A 97 -16.23 -1.39 7.83
C LYS A 97 -16.44 -2.12 6.49
N ALA A 98 -17.68 -2.15 6.01
CA ALA A 98 -17.96 -2.62 4.66
C ALA A 98 -17.15 -1.79 3.64
N SER A 99 -16.44 -2.47 2.75
CA SER A 99 -15.60 -1.84 1.72
C SER A 99 -15.87 -2.47 0.37
N ILE A 100 -15.92 -1.65 -0.68
CA ILE A 100 -15.95 -2.14 -2.05
C ILE A 100 -14.53 -2.50 -2.52
N ARG A 101 -14.38 -3.59 -3.27
CA ARG A 101 -13.13 -3.94 -3.95
C ARG A 101 -13.26 -3.54 -5.42
N ILE A 102 -12.41 -2.61 -5.86
CA ILE A 102 -12.37 -2.16 -7.25
C ILE A 102 -11.12 -2.77 -7.90
N THR A 103 -11.32 -3.54 -8.96
CA THR A 103 -10.22 -4.06 -9.80
C THR A 103 -10.29 -3.37 -11.15
N VAL A 104 -9.27 -2.57 -11.47
CA VAL A 104 -9.14 -1.96 -12.80
C VAL A 104 -8.70 -3.05 -13.78
N LYS A 105 -9.55 -3.36 -14.76
CA LYS A 105 -9.17 -4.25 -15.87
C LYS A 105 -8.29 -3.44 -16.81
N ASN A 106 -6.97 -3.66 -16.76
CA ASN A 106 -6.04 -3.12 -17.74
C ASN A 106 -6.29 -3.81 -19.09
N ASN A 107 -7.21 -3.27 -19.89
CA ASN A 107 -7.25 -3.47 -21.34
C ASN A 107 -6.90 -2.13 -21.99
N VAL A 108 -5.64 -1.71 -21.84
CA VAL A 108 -5.01 -0.68 -22.67
C VAL A 108 -3.65 -1.21 -23.09
#